data_AF-A0A8X6F0J1-F1
#
_entry.id   AF-A0A8X6F0J1-F1
#
_cell.length_a   1.000
_cell.length_b   1.000
_cell.length_c   1.000
_cell.angle_alpha   90.00
_cell.angle_beta   90.00
_cell.angle_gamma   90.00
#
_symmetry.space_group_name_H-M   'P 1'
#
loop_
_entity.id
_entity.type
_entity.pdbx_description
1 polymer ?
#
loop_
_entity_poly.entity_id
_entity_poly.type
_entity_poly.pdbx_seq_one_letter_code
_entity_poly.pdbx_strand_id
1 'polypeptide(L)' 'MPKRKCSFNVSLQAKYPFMKQIKTPLDVRCEKCRTEFSASHSGAGDIEQHLKSEKHRNADRATASSSSM' A
#
# COMPACT_ATOMS: atom_id res chain seq x y z
N MET A 1 14.67 23.01 -1.22
CA MET A 1 15.22 21.64 -1.12
C MET A 1 14.46 20.75 -2.11
N PRO A 2 15.12 20.00 -3.00
CA PRO A 2 14.40 19.15 -3.93
C PRO A 2 13.69 18.06 -3.14
N LYS A 3 12.35 18.01 -3.21
CA LYS A 3 11.55 16.91 -2.65
C LYS A 3 12.00 15.63 -3.35
N ARG A 4 12.79 14.80 -2.68
CA ARG A 4 13.18 13.48 -3.20
C ARG A 4 11.90 12.68 -3.33
N LYS A 5 11.51 12.35 -4.57
CA LYS A 5 10.42 11.41 -4.80
C LYS A 5 10.87 10.05 -4.31
N CYS A 6 10.11 9.45 -3.39
CA CYS A 6 10.37 8.11 -2.91
C CYS A 6 9.79 7.10 -3.91
N SER A 7 10.54 6.06 -4.24
CA SER A 7 10.11 5.00 -5.16
C SER A 7 9.84 3.73 -4.38
N PHE A 8 8.81 2.97 -4.79
CA PHE A 8 8.55 1.64 -4.31
C PHE A 8 9.70 0.72 -4.74
N ASN A 9 10.55 0.36 -3.79
CA ASN A 9 11.74 -0.45 -4.00
C ASN A 9 11.57 -1.86 -3.42
N VAL A 10 12.49 -2.77 -3.74
CA VAL A 10 12.47 -4.17 -3.29
C VAL A 10 12.38 -4.29 -1.77
N SER A 11 13.01 -3.39 -1.00
CA SER A 11 12.93 -3.41 0.47
C SER A 11 11.52 -3.07 0.98
N LEU A 12 10.81 -2.14 0.33
CA LEU A 12 9.42 -1.84 0.64
C LEU A 12 8.51 -3.01 0.26
N GLN A 13 8.75 -3.64 -0.89
CA GLN A 13 8.02 -4.83 -1.30
C GLN A 13 8.23 -6.01 -0.34
N ALA A 14 9.45 -6.22 0.15
CA ALA A 14 9.74 -7.25 1.14
C ALA A 14 9.04 -6.97 2.48
N LYS A 15 8.95 -5.70 2.90
CA LYS A 15 8.24 -5.31 4.12
C LYS A 15 6.72 -5.39 3.97
N TYR A 16 6.21 -5.11 2.77
CA TYR A 16 4.78 -5.09 2.45
C TYR A 16 4.50 -5.99 1.24
N PRO A 17 4.48 -7.32 1.41
CA PRO A 17 4.38 -8.27 0.28
C PRO A 17 3.02 -8.21 -0.45
N PHE A 18 1.99 -7.66 0.19
CA PHE A 18 0.67 -7.42 -0.39
C PHE A 18 0.58 -6.09 -1.16
N MET A 19 1.67 -5.34 -1.27
CA MET A 19 1.76 -4.12 -2.06
C MET A 19 2.46 -4.43 -3.38
N LYS A 20 1.80 -4.15 -4.50
CA LYS A 20 2.35 -4.33 -5.84
C LYS A 20 2.54 -3.01 -6.54
N GLN A 21 3.69 -2.82 -7.16
CA GLN A 21 3.89 -1.74 -8.11
C GLN A 21 2.97 -1.93 -9.32
N ILE A 22 2.40 -0.84 -9.83
CA ILE A 22 1.50 -0.84 -10.98
C ILE A 22 2.14 -0.10 -12.16
N LYS A 23 1.75 1.15 -12.43
CA LYS A 23 2.12 1.88 -13.65
C LYS A 23 3.51 2.50 -13.56
N THR A 24 3.84 3.04 -12.40
CA THR A 24 5.10 3.73 -12.16
C THR A 24 5.70 3.20 -10.86
N PRO A 25 7.01 3.37 -10.63
CA PRO A 25 7.63 3.06 -9.34
C PRO A 25 7.08 3.93 -8.19
N LEU A 26 6.21 4.90 -8.49
CA LEU A 26 5.53 5.72 -7.49
C LEU A 26 4.13 5.18 -7.17
N ASP A 27 3.50 4.47 -8.10
CA ASP A 27 2.15 3.94 -7.95
C ASP A 27 2.17 2.52 -7.41
N VAL A 28 1.45 2.33 -6.32
CA VAL A 28 1.39 1.08 -5.58
C VAL A 28 -0.07 0.69 -5.36
N ARG A 29 -0.37 -0.59 -5.55
CA ARG A 29 -1.66 -1.19 -5.31
C ARG A 29 -1.58 -2.09 -4.09
N CYS A 30 -2.46 -1.87 -3.14
CA CYS A 30 -2.66 -2.80 -2.04
C CYS A 30 -3.58 -3.94 -2.50
N GLU A 31 -3.11 -5.17 -2.47
CA GLU A 31 -3.90 -6.35 -2.87
C GLU A 31 -5.01 -6.69 -1.87
N LYS A 32 -4.82 -6.35 -0.58
CA LYS A 32 -5.84 -6.57 0.47
C LYS A 32 -7.13 -5.78 0.23
N CYS A 33 -6.99 -4.48 -0.05
CA CYS A 33 -8.14 -3.58 -0.24
C CYS A 33 -8.32 -3.13 -1.70
N ARG A 34 -7.55 -3.73 -2.62
CA ARG A 34 -7.51 -3.44 -4.06
C ARG A 34 -7.38 -1.96 -4.42
N THR A 35 -6.85 -1.15 -3.51
CA THR A 35 -6.76 0.30 -3.67
C THR A 35 -5.39 0.70 -4.20
N GLU A 36 -5.40 1.61 -5.16
CA GLU A 36 -4.22 2.18 -5.81
C GLU A 36 -3.92 3.55 -5.18
N PHE A 37 -2.65 3.81 -4.85
CA PHE A 37 -2.20 5.08 -4.30
C PHE A 37 -0.74 5.35 -4.66
N SER A 38 -0.31 6.60 -4.55
CA SER A 38 1.07 6.98 -4.86
C SER A 38 1.93 7.06 -3.59
N ALA A 39 3.04 6.33 -3.55
CA ALA A 39 4.03 6.32 -2.47
C ALA A 39 5.16 7.35 -2.68
N SER A 40 4.92 8.35 -3.53
CA SER A 40 5.93 9.32 -4.00
C SER A 40 6.49 10.23 -2.92
N HIS A 41 5.76 10.40 -1.81
CA HIS A 41 6.00 11.50 -0.89
C HIS A 41 6.90 11.09 0.27
N SER A 42 6.58 9.96 0.90
CA SER A 42 7.29 9.39 2.05
C SER A 42 7.59 7.90 1.90
N GLY A 43 7.17 7.26 0.79
CA GLY A 43 7.42 5.84 0.53
C GLY A 43 6.71 4.96 1.57
N ALA A 44 7.48 4.50 2.57
CA ALA A 44 6.96 3.77 3.72
C ALA A 44 5.86 4.54 4.47
N GLY A 45 6.02 5.86 4.64
CA GLY A 45 5.06 6.68 5.39
C GLY A 45 3.68 6.70 4.72
N ASP A 46 3.62 6.79 3.39
CA ASP A 46 2.37 6.74 2.64
C ASP A 46 1.70 5.36 2.78
N ILE A 47 2.50 4.28 2.76
CA ILE A 47 2.03 2.92 2.98
C ILE A 47 1.45 2.76 4.39
N GLU A 48 2.15 3.22 5.43
CA GLU A 48 1.66 3.12 6.81
C GLU A 48 0.40 3.97 7.03
N GLN A 49 0.32 5.14 6.41
CA GLN A 49 -0.90 5.96 6.43
C GLN A 49 -2.06 5.25 5.73
N HIS A 50 -1.80 4.60 4.59
CA HIS A 50 -2.79 3.77 3.89
C HIS A 50 -3.29 2.63 4.79
N LEU A 51 -2.40 1.92 5.49
CA LEU A 51 -2.77 0.82 6.39
C LEU A 51 -3.67 1.28 7.55
N LYS A 52 -3.47 2.51 8.03
CA LYS A 52 -4.31 3.13 9.08
C LYS A 52 -5.64 3.66 8.55
N SER A 53 -5.83 3.73 7.23
CA SER A 53 -7.07 4.23 6.63
C SER A 53 -8.24 3.30 6.90
N GLU A 54 -9.42 3.87 7.14
CA GLU A 54 -10.65 3.12 7.36
C GLU A 54 -10.99 2.20 6.19
N LYS A 55 -10.68 2.62 4.96
CA LYS A 55 -10.87 1.80 3.76
C LYS A 55 -10.08 0.49 3.84
N HIS A 56 -8.82 0.57 4.28
CA HIS A 56 -7.98 -0.61 4.46
C HIS A 56 -8.51 -1.49 5.58
N ARG A 57 -8.79 -0.90 6.75
CA ARG A 57 -9.33 -1.61 7.92
C ARG A 57 -10.64 -2.34 7.61
N ASN A 58 -11.55 -1.71 6.87
CA ASN A 58 -12.82 -2.32 6.49
C ASN A 58 -12.63 -3.49 5.51
N ALA A 59 -11.76 -3.33 4.51
CA ALA A 59 -11.46 -4.41 3.56
C ALA A 59 -10.73 -5.59 4.21
N ASP A 60 -9.83 -5.32 5.16
CA ASP A 60 -9.13 -6.35 5.93
C ASP A 60 -10.12 -7.13 6.81
N ARG A 61 -11.05 -6.44 7.49
CA ARG A 61 -12.15 -7.06 8.25
C ARG A 61 -13.08 -7.88 7.36
N ALA A 62 -13.48 -7.37 6.20
CA ALA A 62 -14.34 -8.09 5.26
C ALA A 62 -13.65 -9.36 4.75
N THR A 63 -12.34 -9.28 4.45
CA THR A 63 -11.55 -10.44 4.04
C THR A 63 -11.45 -11.49 5.16
N ALA A 64 -11.23 -11.05 6.40
CA ALA A 64 -11.21 -11.95 7.57
C ALA A 64 -12.58 -12.63 7.79
N SER A 65 -13.68 -11.91 7.60
CA SER A 65 -15.03 -12.45 7.72
C SER A 65 -15.40 -13.45 6.62
N SER A 66 -14.78 -13.36 5.44
CA SER A 66 -15.00 -14.34 4.34
C SER A 66 -14.33 -15.71 4.57
N SER A 67 -13.65 -15.93 5.70
CA SER A 67 -13.03 -17.22 6.06
C SER A 67 -14.02 -18.23 6.67
N SER A 68 -15.32 -17.92 6.70
CA SER A 68 -16.36 -18.77 7.29
C SER A 68 -17.32 -19.26 6.20
N MET A 69 -16.88 -20.24 5.40
CA MET A 69 -17.76 -21.11 4.61
C MET A 69 -17.23 -22.54 4.66
#